data_AF-T0YS88-F1
#
_entry.id   AF-T0YS88-F1
#
_cell.length_a   1.000
_cell.length_b   1.000
_cell.length_c   1.000
_cell.angle_alpha   90.00
_cell.angle_beta   90.00
_cell.angle_gamma   90.00
#
_symmetry.space_group_name_H-M   'P 1'
#
loop_
_entity.id
_entity.type
_entity.pdbx_description
1 polymer ?
#
loop_
_entity_poly.entity_id
_entity_poly.type
_entity_poly.pdbx_seq_one_letter_code
_entity_poly.pdbx_strand_id
1 'polypeptide(L)'
;AVSSLLEPLDEAIRARNAAACHLHIDETSWQVFEDVEGKANHRWWLWVFVSADTVCFDIDPTRSSSVLENHLGVDFSAKSLPPGRSLVVSSDFYAVYQSLACVEGVEVLYCFSHIRRYFIRAGDAHEVLRLWRDAWLERFAALYRAHHALRASMPGSPEHAVAAEDFALALGEIDVVRQKEAAGENIHPAAAKVLATLDHEWEA
;
A
#
# COMPACT_ATOMS: atom_id res chain seq x y z
N ALA A 1 -0.59 -33.88 11.78
CA ALA A 1 -1.96 -34.37 12.10
C ALA A 1 -3.00 -33.27 11.92
N VAL A 2 -2.92 -32.14 12.66
CA VAL A 2 -3.83 -30.99 12.43
C VAL A 2 -3.47 -30.22 11.16
N SER A 3 -2.16 -30.01 10.88
CA SER A 3 -1.70 -29.32 9.66
C SER A 3 -2.29 -29.90 8.37
N SER A 4 -2.24 -31.22 8.22
CA SER A 4 -2.77 -31.94 7.04
C SER A 4 -4.30 -31.83 6.90
N LEU A 5 -5.02 -31.47 7.96
CA LEU A 5 -6.47 -31.24 7.90
C LEU A 5 -6.80 -29.79 7.51
N LEU A 6 -5.87 -28.85 7.76
CA LEU A 6 -6.02 -27.44 7.44
C LEU A 6 -5.46 -27.09 6.06
N GLU A 7 -4.54 -27.89 5.54
CA GLU A 7 -3.89 -27.68 4.24
C GLU A 7 -4.88 -27.44 3.08
N PRO A 8 -5.96 -28.23 2.89
CA PRO A 8 -6.93 -27.93 1.84
C PRO A 8 -7.67 -26.59 2.03
N LEU A 9 -7.86 -26.16 3.29
CA LEU A 9 -8.49 -24.88 3.59
C LEU A 9 -7.53 -23.72 3.32
N ASP A 10 -6.26 -23.86 3.71
CA ASP A 10 -5.20 -22.88 3.42
C ASP A 10 -5.03 -22.70 1.91
N GLU A 11 -4.92 -23.79 1.15
CA GLU A 11 -4.84 -23.77 -0.31
C GLU A 11 -6.06 -23.05 -0.93
N ALA A 12 -7.27 -23.33 -0.44
CA ALA A 12 -8.49 -22.69 -0.93
C ALA A 12 -8.52 -21.18 -0.62
N ILE A 13 -8.07 -20.76 0.57
CA ILE A 13 -7.98 -19.35 0.96
C ILE A 13 -6.95 -18.63 0.09
N ARG A 14 -5.77 -19.22 -0.11
CA ARG A 14 -4.70 -18.66 -0.95
C ARG A 14 -5.13 -18.53 -2.40
N ALA A 15 -5.75 -19.57 -2.97
CA ALA A 15 -6.27 -19.52 -4.33
C ALA A 15 -7.34 -18.43 -4.49
N ARG A 16 -8.24 -18.27 -3.50
CA ARG A 16 -9.23 -17.18 -3.49
C ARG A 16 -8.57 -15.80 -3.39
N ASN A 17 -7.56 -15.66 -2.54
CA ASN A 17 -6.82 -14.41 -2.36
C ASN A 17 -6.06 -14.02 -3.64
N ALA A 18 -5.34 -14.96 -4.24
CA ALA A 18 -4.59 -14.75 -5.48
C ALA A 18 -5.49 -14.34 -6.65
N ALA A 19 -6.74 -14.84 -6.68
CA ALA A 19 -7.73 -14.52 -7.70
C ALA A 19 -8.46 -13.18 -7.47
N ALA A 20 -8.19 -12.47 -6.36
CA ALA A 20 -8.84 -11.20 -6.08
C ALA A 20 -8.45 -10.13 -7.12
N CYS A 21 -9.40 -9.25 -7.46
CA CYS A 21 -9.15 -8.12 -8.35
C CYS A 21 -8.47 -6.94 -7.64
N HIS A 22 -8.45 -6.93 -6.31
CA HIS A 22 -7.79 -5.90 -5.50
C HIS A 22 -7.17 -6.54 -4.26
N LEU A 23 -5.88 -6.25 -4.03
CA LEU A 23 -5.13 -6.68 -2.87
C LEU A 23 -4.45 -5.50 -2.19
N HIS A 24 -4.47 -5.49 -0.86
CA HIS A 24 -3.48 -4.74 -0.08
C HIS A 24 -2.31 -5.67 0.23
N ILE A 25 -1.10 -5.23 -0.08
CA ILE A 25 0.12 -6.02 0.15
C ILE A 25 1.13 -5.17 0.93
N ASP A 26 1.67 -5.74 2.00
CA ASP A 26 2.69 -5.13 2.85
C ASP A 26 3.63 -6.19 3.40
N GLU A 27 4.81 -5.76 3.81
CA GLU A 27 5.84 -6.65 4.32
C GLU A 27 6.64 -5.99 5.45
N THR A 28 6.94 -6.79 6.46
CA THR A 28 7.70 -6.34 7.63
C THR A 28 8.75 -7.35 8.01
N SER A 29 9.85 -6.88 8.60
CA SER A 29 10.89 -7.78 9.08
C SER A 29 10.37 -8.67 10.20
N TRP A 30 10.73 -9.95 10.17
CA TRP A 30 10.40 -10.94 11.20
C TRP A 30 11.66 -11.70 11.61
N GLN A 31 11.81 -12.04 12.89
CA GLN A 31 12.98 -12.81 13.37
C GLN A 31 12.63 -14.29 13.45
N VAL A 32 13.37 -15.13 12.73
CA VAL A 32 13.27 -16.59 12.78
C VAL A 32 14.63 -17.14 13.18
N PHE A 33 14.71 -17.69 14.39
CA PHE A 33 15.95 -18.23 15.00
C PHE A 33 16.23 -19.67 14.53
N GLU A 34 16.09 -19.90 13.24
CA GLU A 34 16.49 -21.14 12.57
C GLU A 34 17.80 -20.90 11.82
N ASP A 35 18.71 -21.87 11.89
CA ASP A 35 19.98 -21.84 11.18
C ASP A 35 19.76 -22.29 9.73
N VAL A 36 19.68 -21.32 8.82
CA VAL A 36 19.55 -21.58 7.38
C VAL A 36 20.93 -21.53 6.74
N GLU A 37 21.32 -22.61 6.06
CA GLU A 37 22.61 -22.69 5.35
C GLU A 37 22.75 -21.50 4.37
N GLY A 38 23.88 -20.80 4.45
CA GLY A 38 24.17 -19.63 3.62
C GLY A 38 23.53 -18.31 4.08
N LYS A 39 22.76 -18.28 5.18
CA LYS A 39 22.17 -17.04 5.72
C LYS A 39 22.87 -16.61 7.01
N ALA A 40 23.49 -15.43 7.00
CA ALA A 40 24.28 -14.91 8.12
C ALA A 40 23.45 -14.26 9.25
N ASN A 41 22.13 -14.10 9.09
CA ASN A 41 21.27 -13.48 10.09
C ASN A 41 19.90 -14.17 10.17
N HIS A 42 19.18 -13.92 11.25
CA HIS A 42 17.84 -14.46 11.51
C HIS A 42 16.71 -13.58 10.95
N ARG A 43 17.01 -12.59 10.10
CA ARG A 43 16.00 -11.68 9.55
C ARG A 43 15.31 -12.31 8.34
N TRP A 44 14.04 -12.60 8.52
CA TRP A 44 13.07 -13.01 7.51
C TRP A 44 12.06 -11.89 7.28
N TRP A 45 11.09 -12.10 6.40
CA TRP A 45 10.04 -11.15 6.06
C TRP A 45 8.69 -11.81 6.20
N LEU A 46 7.80 -11.15 6.94
CA LEU A 46 6.38 -11.49 6.98
C LEU A 46 5.68 -10.63 5.93
N TRP A 47 5.14 -11.28 4.92
CA TRP A 47 4.30 -10.71 3.88
C TRP A 47 2.84 -10.92 4.25
N VAL A 48 2.01 -9.91 3.98
CA VAL A 48 0.58 -9.94 4.24
C VAL A 48 -0.16 -9.57 2.97
N PHE A 49 -1.14 -10.39 2.59
CA PHE A 49 -2.01 -10.18 1.44
C PHE A 49 -3.45 -10.10 1.89
N VAL A 50 -4.08 -8.95 1.75
CA VAL A 50 -5.46 -8.71 2.19
C VAL A 50 -6.35 -8.45 0.99
N SER A 51 -7.33 -9.31 0.77
CA SER A 51 -8.44 -9.07 -0.17
C SER A 51 -9.68 -8.58 0.58
N ALA A 52 -10.80 -8.43 -0.13
CA ALA A 52 -12.09 -8.09 0.48
C ALA A 52 -12.57 -9.11 1.54
N ASP A 53 -12.14 -10.37 1.47
CA ASP A 53 -12.66 -11.47 2.29
C ASP A 53 -11.66 -12.55 2.68
N THR A 54 -10.39 -12.40 2.31
CA THR A 54 -9.31 -13.32 2.69
C THR A 54 -8.08 -12.55 3.13
N VAL A 55 -7.34 -13.15 4.06
CA VAL A 55 -6.02 -12.66 4.49
C VAL A 55 -5.05 -13.83 4.44
N CYS A 56 -3.94 -13.66 3.74
CA CYS A 56 -2.85 -14.64 3.69
C CYS A 56 -1.58 -14.04 4.30
N PHE A 57 -0.80 -14.90 4.95
CA PHE A 57 0.49 -14.54 5.54
C PHE A 57 1.56 -15.47 5.00
N ASP A 58 2.67 -14.90 4.54
CA ASP A 58 3.84 -15.67 4.10
C ASP A 58 5.10 -15.22 4.83
N ILE A 59 5.81 -16.17 5.39
CA ILE A 59 7.11 -15.94 6.03
C ILE A 59 8.18 -16.45 5.07
N ASP A 60 8.98 -15.54 4.53
CA ASP A 60 10.03 -15.86 3.56
C ASP A 60 11.39 -15.38 4.08
N PRO A 61 12.48 -16.15 3.89
CA PRO A 61 13.82 -15.72 4.29
C PRO A 61 14.34 -14.51 3.49
N THR A 62 13.68 -14.15 2.39
CA THR A 62 14.02 -13.05 1.50
C THR A 62 12.90 -12.01 1.40
N ARG A 63 13.23 -10.82 0.88
CA ARG A 63 12.25 -9.79 0.49
C ARG A 63 12.17 -9.73 -1.04
N SER A 64 12.12 -10.88 -1.71
CA SER A 64 12.21 -10.96 -3.17
C SER A 64 10.86 -10.79 -3.86
N SER A 65 10.89 -10.52 -5.16
CA SER A 65 9.72 -10.59 -6.04
C SER A 65 9.12 -11.99 -6.11
N SER A 66 9.91 -13.04 -5.87
CA SER A 66 9.43 -14.42 -5.99
C SER A 66 8.29 -14.75 -5.03
N VAL A 67 8.19 -14.06 -3.89
CA VAL A 67 7.04 -14.20 -2.98
C VAL A 67 5.75 -13.74 -3.66
N LEU A 68 5.80 -12.61 -4.38
CA LEU A 68 4.67 -12.09 -5.15
C LEU A 68 4.34 -13.00 -6.34
N GLU A 69 5.35 -13.48 -7.06
CA GLU A 69 5.19 -14.42 -8.19
C GLU A 69 4.47 -15.70 -7.74
N ASN A 70 4.95 -16.30 -6.65
CA ASN A 70 4.38 -17.53 -6.10
C ASN A 70 2.96 -17.31 -5.59
N HIS A 71 2.72 -16.26 -4.79
CA HIS A 71 1.39 -16.02 -4.21
C HIS A 71 0.36 -15.63 -5.26
N LEU A 72 0.70 -14.74 -6.20
CA LEU A 72 -0.23 -14.27 -7.22
C LEU A 72 -0.33 -15.20 -8.42
N GLY A 73 0.55 -16.19 -8.54
CA GLY A 73 0.68 -17.02 -9.74
C GLY A 73 0.98 -16.16 -10.97
N VAL A 74 1.86 -15.18 -10.82
CA VAL A 74 2.30 -14.28 -11.90
C VAL A 74 3.77 -14.52 -12.17
N ASP A 75 4.19 -14.31 -13.40
CA ASP A 75 5.59 -14.36 -13.81
C ASP A 75 6.00 -12.92 -14.14
N PHE A 76 6.93 -12.34 -13.41
CA PHE A 76 7.35 -10.95 -13.67
C PHE A 76 8.11 -10.84 -15.00
N SER A 77 8.62 -11.96 -15.54
CA SER A 77 9.16 -12.01 -16.89
C SER A 77 8.07 -12.13 -17.97
N ALA A 78 6.88 -12.60 -17.60
CA ALA A 78 5.71 -12.54 -18.45
C ALA A 78 5.22 -11.08 -18.52
N LYS A 79 5.00 -10.60 -19.74
CA LYS A 79 4.65 -9.20 -19.97
C LYS A 79 3.19 -8.86 -19.61
N SER A 80 2.37 -9.87 -19.28
CA SER A 80 0.93 -9.70 -19.05
C SER A 80 0.36 -10.77 -18.12
N LEU A 81 -0.68 -10.40 -17.37
CA LEU A 81 -1.56 -11.35 -16.69
C LEU A 81 -2.32 -12.24 -17.69
N PRO A 82 -2.87 -13.39 -17.23
CA PRO A 82 -3.76 -14.20 -18.05
C PRO A 82 -4.96 -13.39 -18.60
N PRO A 83 -5.44 -13.69 -19.83
CA PRO A 83 -6.56 -12.97 -20.42
C PRO A 83 -7.78 -12.89 -19.51
N GLY A 84 -8.32 -11.68 -19.35
CA GLY A 84 -9.50 -11.40 -18.52
C GLY A 84 -9.20 -11.22 -17.02
N ARG A 85 -7.93 -11.34 -16.59
CA ARG A 85 -7.51 -10.99 -15.23
C ARG A 85 -7.01 -9.54 -15.19
N SER A 86 -7.51 -8.79 -14.23
CA SER A 86 -6.95 -7.50 -13.81
C SER A 86 -6.71 -7.52 -12.31
N LEU A 87 -5.65 -6.85 -11.87
CA LEU A 87 -5.26 -6.80 -10.47
C LEU A 87 -4.88 -5.37 -10.10
N VAL A 88 -5.56 -4.84 -9.08
CA VAL A 88 -5.16 -3.63 -8.39
C VAL A 88 -4.36 -4.01 -7.13
N VAL A 89 -3.21 -3.40 -6.91
CA VAL A 89 -2.36 -3.64 -5.73
C VAL A 89 -2.18 -2.35 -4.95
N SER A 90 -2.73 -2.29 -3.74
CA SER A 90 -2.46 -1.21 -2.80
C SER A 90 -1.27 -1.55 -1.90
N SER A 91 -0.13 -0.87 -2.07
CA SER A 91 1.13 -1.23 -1.41
C SER A 91 1.92 -0.02 -0.89
N ASP A 92 3.11 -0.26 -0.32
CA ASP A 92 4.07 0.79 0.01
C ASP A 92 4.92 1.20 -1.22
N PHE A 93 6.03 1.92 -1.01
CA PHE A 93 6.92 2.41 -2.08
C PHE A 93 8.08 1.47 -2.39
N TYR A 94 7.98 0.19 -2.00
CA TYR A 94 9.06 -0.75 -2.26
C TYR A 94 9.15 -1.05 -3.77
N ALA A 95 10.38 -0.99 -4.31
CA ALA A 95 10.66 -1.16 -5.73
C ALA A 95 10.16 -2.48 -6.35
N VAL A 96 9.86 -3.49 -5.52
CA VAL A 96 9.25 -4.73 -6.00
C VAL A 96 7.86 -4.49 -6.61
N TYR A 97 7.09 -3.56 -6.05
CA TYR A 97 5.76 -3.22 -6.53
C TYR A 97 5.83 -2.44 -7.84
N GLN A 98 6.84 -1.59 -8.01
CA GLN A 98 7.12 -0.94 -9.30
C GLN A 98 7.47 -1.96 -10.38
N SER A 99 8.20 -3.02 -10.02
CA SER A 99 8.49 -4.12 -10.95
C SER A 99 7.21 -4.88 -11.32
N LEU A 100 6.32 -5.09 -10.35
CA LEU A 100 5.01 -5.72 -10.57
C LEU A 100 4.10 -4.86 -11.47
N ALA A 101 4.14 -3.53 -11.35
CA ALA A 101 3.42 -2.60 -12.21
C ALA A 101 3.82 -2.69 -13.70
N CYS A 102 4.97 -3.31 -14.02
CA CYS A 102 5.38 -3.54 -15.39
C CYS A 102 4.63 -4.70 -16.08
N VAL A 103 3.85 -5.49 -15.32
CA VAL A 103 3.05 -6.59 -15.85
C VAL A 103 1.70 -6.05 -16.35
N GLU A 104 1.41 -6.20 -17.63
CA GLU A 104 0.15 -5.75 -18.22
C GLU A 104 -1.06 -6.38 -17.52
N GLY A 105 -2.04 -5.55 -17.15
CA GLY A 105 -3.20 -5.94 -16.36
C GLY A 105 -3.03 -5.75 -14.84
N VAL A 106 -1.85 -5.34 -14.38
CA VAL A 106 -1.63 -4.91 -12.99
C VAL A 106 -1.62 -3.37 -12.89
N GLU A 107 -2.36 -2.85 -11.92
CA GLU A 107 -2.36 -1.44 -11.52
C GLU A 107 -1.89 -1.36 -10.07
N VAL A 108 -0.82 -0.61 -9.81
CA VAL A 108 -0.31 -0.43 -8.45
C VAL A 108 -0.74 0.93 -7.93
N LEU A 109 -1.41 0.93 -6.78
CA LEU A 109 -1.82 2.12 -6.05
C LEU A 109 -0.97 2.24 -4.80
N TYR A 110 -0.46 3.43 -4.53
CA TYR A 110 0.29 3.66 -3.31
C TYR A 110 -0.63 3.95 -2.11
N CYS A 111 -0.26 3.42 -0.95
CA CYS A 111 -1.06 3.55 0.26
C CYS A 111 -0.82 4.91 0.94
N PHE A 112 -1.88 5.71 1.08
CA PHE A 112 -1.86 6.96 1.86
C PHE A 112 -1.38 6.78 3.31
N SER A 113 -1.57 5.59 3.91
CA SER A 113 -1.08 5.32 5.27
C SER A 113 0.45 5.33 5.33
N HIS A 114 1.13 4.94 4.25
CA HIS A 114 2.58 5.00 4.13
C HIS A 114 3.08 6.42 3.89
N ILE A 115 2.43 7.20 3.00
CA ILE A 115 2.69 8.64 2.85
C ILE A 115 2.55 9.35 4.21
N ARG A 116 1.41 9.17 4.88
CA ARG A 116 1.10 9.78 6.18
C ARG A 116 2.18 9.52 7.23
N ARG A 117 2.80 8.33 7.21
CA ARG A 117 3.88 7.96 8.13
C ARG A 117 5.12 8.86 7.97
N TYR A 118 5.42 9.34 6.78
CA TYR A 118 6.54 10.26 6.55
C TYR A 118 6.30 11.63 7.19
N PHE A 119 5.09 12.16 7.10
CA PHE A 119 4.71 13.41 7.78
C PHE A 119 4.86 13.28 9.30
N ILE A 120 4.39 12.16 9.87
CA ILE A 120 4.53 11.87 11.30
C ILE A 120 6.00 11.87 11.71
N ARG A 121 6.82 11.08 11.02
CA ARG A 121 8.26 10.96 11.31
C ARG A 121 8.98 12.31 11.22
N ALA A 122 8.63 13.16 10.26
CA ALA A 122 9.22 14.49 10.14
C ALA A 122 8.86 15.41 11.32
N GLY A 123 7.60 15.42 11.76
CA GLY A 123 7.18 16.19 12.94
C GLY A 123 7.69 15.63 14.27
N ASP A 124 7.91 14.32 14.36
CA ASP A 124 8.50 13.68 15.55
C ASP A 124 10.00 13.99 15.66
N ALA A 125 10.71 14.03 14.52
CA ALA A 125 12.13 14.33 14.46
C ALA A 125 12.45 15.83 14.61
N HIS A 126 11.53 16.71 14.21
CA HIS A 126 11.75 18.16 14.20
C HIS A 126 10.58 18.91 14.81
N GLU A 127 10.79 19.52 15.98
CA GLU A 127 9.73 20.25 16.71
C GLU A 127 9.08 21.37 15.87
N VAL A 128 9.87 22.08 15.07
CA VAL A 128 9.39 23.12 14.15
C VAL A 128 8.37 22.60 13.12
N LEU A 129 8.37 21.29 12.85
CA LEU A 129 7.47 20.64 11.90
C LEU A 129 6.20 20.06 12.53
N ARG A 130 5.98 20.17 13.85
CA ARG A 130 4.79 19.58 14.50
C ARG A 130 3.49 20.19 14.00
N LEU A 131 3.38 21.51 13.94
CA LEU A 131 2.18 22.18 13.42
C LEU A 131 1.95 21.86 11.94
N TRP A 132 3.02 21.78 11.17
CA TRP A 132 2.97 21.37 9.76
C TRP A 132 2.47 19.92 9.61
N ARG A 133 3.04 18.98 10.38
CA ARG A 133 2.56 17.59 10.47
C ARG A 133 1.08 17.55 10.81
N ASP A 134 0.66 18.24 11.87
CA ASP A 134 -0.73 18.18 12.36
C ASP A 134 -1.71 18.70 11.29
N ALA A 135 -1.36 19.78 10.59
CA ALA A 135 -2.16 20.28 9.48
C ALA A 135 -2.27 19.27 8.32
N TRP A 136 -1.20 18.52 8.02
CA TRP A 136 -1.24 17.45 7.03
C TRP A 136 -2.04 16.23 7.50
N LEU A 137 -1.96 15.88 8.79
CA LEU A 137 -2.74 14.79 9.37
C LEU A 137 -4.24 15.06 9.31
N GLU A 138 -4.67 16.31 9.50
CA GLU A 138 -6.08 16.68 9.36
C GLU A 138 -6.58 16.51 7.92
N ARG A 139 -5.74 16.79 6.91
CA ARG A 139 -6.08 16.55 5.49
C ARG A 139 -6.24 15.07 5.19
N PHE A 140 -5.31 14.24 5.64
CA PHE A 140 -5.45 12.79 5.51
C PHE A 140 -6.67 12.25 6.28
N ALA A 141 -6.98 12.83 7.45
CA ALA A 141 -8.16 12.45 8.20
C ALA A 141 -9.46 12.83 7.47
N ALA A 142 -9.51 13.99 6.81
CA ALA A 142 -10.63 14.39 5.96
C ALA A 142 -10.81 13.41 4.79
N LEU A 143 -9.72 13.08 4.08
CA LEU A 143 -9.73 12.09 3.01
C LEU A 143 -10.26 10.73 3.47
N TYR A 144 -9.79 10.23 4.63
CA TYR A 144 -10.23 8.94 5.16
C TYR A 144 -11.69 8.94 5.60
N ARG A 145 -12.18 10.03 6.21
CA ARG A 145 -13.60 10.18 6.56
C ARG A 145 -14.47 10.17 5.30
N ALA A 146 -14.08 10.92 4.28
CA ALA A 146 -14.81 10.98 3.02
C ALA A 146 -14.79 9.63 2.29
N HIS A 147 -13.63 8.97 2.20
CA HIS A 147 -13.51 7.64 1.62
C HIS A 147 -14.37 6.60 2.35
N HIS A 148 -14.39 6.63 3.69
CA HIS A 148 -15.24 5.74 4.48
C HIS A 148 -16.72 5.99 4.19
N ALA A 149 -17.17 7.24 4.15
CA ALA A 149 -18.55 7.58 3.80
C ALA A 149 -18.91 7.10 2.38
N LEU A 150 -17.99 7.27 1.42
CA LEU A 150 -18.17 6.81 0.05
C LEU A 150 -18.35 5.30 -0.01
N ARG A 151 -17.51 4.54 0.71
CA ARG A 151 -17.57 3.07 0.79
C ARG A 151 -18.80 2.55 1.53
N ALA A 152 -19.31 3.29 2.51
CA ALA A 152 -20.47 2.89 3.31
C ALA A 152 -21.81 3.22 2.62
N SER A 153 -21.81 4.09 1.61
CA SER A 153 -23.01 4.51 0.88
C SER A 153 -23.37 3.56 -0.28
N MET A 154 -24.65 3.50 -0.62
CA MET A 154 -25.12 2.69 -1.75
C MET A 154 -24.82 3.40 -3.08
N PRO A 155 -24.15 2.75 -4.05
CA PRO A 155 -23.89 3.36 -5.36
C PRO A 155 -25.17 3.90 -6.01
N GLY A 156 -25.13 5.15 -6.47
CA GLY A 156 -26.25 5.84 -7.10
C GLY A 156 -27.24 6.54 -6.14
N SER A 157 -27.04 6.44 -4.81
CA SER A 157 -27.86 7.20 -3.86
C SER A 157 -27.40 8.67 -3.76
N PRO A 158 -28.26 9.59 -3.29
CA PRO A 158 -27.86 10.98 -3.01
C PRO A 158 -26.70 11.08 -2.02
N GLU A 159 -26.67 10.22 -1.00
CA GLU A 159 -25.58 10.17 -0.02
C GLU A 159 -24.25 9.75 -0.66
N HIS A 160 -24.31 8.82 -1.62
CA HIS A 160 -23.12 8.43 -2.38
C HIS A 160 -22.59 9.56 -3.25
N ALA A 161 -23.47 10.34 -3.87
CA ALA A 161 -23.07 11.52 -4.65
C ALA A 161 -22.36 12.56 -3.77
N VAL A 162 -22.94 12.88 -2.60
CA VAL A 162 -22.32 13.80 -1.63
C VAL A 162 -20.97 13.26 -1.14
N ALA A 163 -20.89 11.98 -0.77
CA ALA A 163 -19.64 11.39 -0.30
C ALA A 163 -18.55 11.35 -1.40
N ALA A 164 -18.95 11.20 -2.66
CA ALA A 164 -18.03 11.27 -3.80
C ALA A 164 -17.51 12.70 -4.02
N GLU A 165 -18.36 13.70 -3.88
CA GLU A 165 -17.95 15.12 -3.91
C GLU A 165 -17.00 15.45 -2.76
N ASP A 166 -17.32 15.03 -1.54
CA ASP A 166 -16.45 15.23 -0.37
C ASP A 166 -15.08 14.54 -0.54
N PHE A 167 -15.06 13.33 -1.12
CA PHE A 167 -13.82 12.62 -1.39
C PHE A 167 -12.98 13.36 -2.44
N ALA A 168 -13.59 13.82 -3.53
CA ALA A 168 -12.92 14.60 -4.56
C ALA A 168 -12.39 15.93 -4.02
N LEU A 169 -13.14 16.61 -3.15
CA LEU A 169 -12.71 17.85 -2.48
C LEU A 169 -11.52 17.61 -1.56
N ALA A 170 -11.56 16.56 -0.73
CA ALA A 170 -10.46 16.24 0.17
C ALA A 170 -9.17 15.87 -0.59
N LEU A 171 -9.31 15.12 -1.69
CA LEU A 171 -8.18 14.78 -2.56
C LEU A 171 -7.62 16.02 -3.27
N GLY A 172 -8.51 16.89 -3.77
CA GLY A 172 -8.13 18.16 -4.40
C GLY A 172 -7.45 19.13 -3.43
N GLU A 173 -7.86 19.18 -2.16
CA GLU A 173 -7.18 20.01 -1.16
C GLU A 173 -5.74 19.52 -0.94
N ILE A 174 -5.54 18.21 -0.84
CA ILE A 174 -4.19 17.62 -0.72
C ILE A 174 -3.33 18.02 -1.93
N ASP A 175 -3.87 17.93 -3.15
CA ASP A 175 -3.15 18.30 -4.38
C ASP A 175 -2.77 19.78 -4.42
N VAL A 176 -3.71 20.68 -4.09
CA VAL A 176 -3.44 22.12 -4.06
C VAL A 176 -2.37 22.46 -3.01
N VAL A 177 -2.46 21.87 -1.82
CA VAL A 177 -1.53 22.18 -0.73
C VAL A 177 -0.15 21.57 -0.98
N ARG A 178 -0.06 20.34 -1.51
CA ARG A 178 1.24 19.73 -1.85
C ARG A 178 2.00 20.60 -2.84
N GLN A 179 1.34 21.04 -3.93
CA GLN A 179 1.96 21.82 -4.99
C GLN A 179 2.40 23.19 -4.48
N LYS A 180 1.55 23.86 -3.68
CA LYS A 180 1.87 25.14 -3.08
C LYS A 180 3.08 25.07 -2.15
N GLU A 181 3.13 24.07 -1.28
CA GLU A 181 4.23 23.92 -0.32
C GLU A 181 5.52 23.44 -0.98
N ALA A 182 5.43 22.56 -1.98
CA ALA A 182 6.57 22.10 -2.77
C ALA A 182 7.26 23.23 -3.55
N ALA A 183 6.50 24.24 -3.99
CA ALA A 183 7.02 25.44 -4.64
C ALA A 183 7.58 26.50 -3.67
N GLY A 184 7.47 26.32 -2.35
CA GLY A 184 7.89 27.29 -1.36
C GLY A 184 9.40 27.36 -1.16
N GLU A 185 10.00 28.55 -1.26
CA GLU A 185 11.46 28.74 -1.17
C GLU A 185 12.07 28.51 0.23
N ASN A 186 11.25 28.48 1.28
CA ASN A 186 11.70 28.41 2.69
C ASN A 186 11.16 27.21 3.48
N ILE A 187 10.81 26.11 2.78
CA ILE A 187 10.38 24.89 3.46
C ILE A 187 11.57 24.19 4.17
N HIS A 188 11.32 23.64 5.35
CA HIS A 188 12.34 22.87 6.07
C HIS A 188 12.79 21.65 5.23
N PRO A 189 14.09 21.31 5.14
CA PRO A 189 14.57 20.23 4.27
C PRO A 189 13.91 18.87 4.50
N ALA A 190 13.60 18.53 5.75
CA ALA A 190 12.88 17.29 6.06
C ALA A 190 11.45 17.28 5.50
N ALA A 191 10.73 18.41 5.56
CA ALA A 191 9.40 18.53 4.98
C ALA A 191 9.46 18.51 3.45
N ALA A 192 10.44 19.20 2.85
CA ALA A 192 10.70 19.16 1.41
C ALA A 192 10.89 17.73 0.90
N LYS A 193 11.65 16.90 1.63
CA LYS A 193 11.84 15.49 1.29
C LYS A 193 10.54 14.68 1.34
N VAL A 194 9.69 14.93 2.34
CA VAL A 194 8.39 14.26 2.45
C VAL A 194 7.46 14.65 1.31
N LEU A 195 7.39 15.94 0.96
CA LEU A 195 6.60 16.42 -0.17
C LEU A 195 7.13 15.87 -1.50
N ALA A 196 8.45 15.80 -1.68
CA ALA A 196 9.04 15.19 -2.88
C ALA A 196 8.68 13.70 -3.00
N THR A 197 8.60 12.95 -1.89
CA THR A 197 8.03 11.60 -1.93
C THR A 197 6.57 11.63 -2.34
N LEU A 198 5.73 12.47 -1.72
CA LEU A 198 4.32 12.56 -2.11
C LEU A 198 4.14 12.91 -3.59
N ASP A 199 4.89 13.87 -4.11
CA ASP A 199 4.81 14.30 -5.51
C ASP A 199 5.21 13.20 -6.49
N HIS A 200 6.29 12.46 -6.19
CA HIS A 200 6.72 11.35 -7.04
C HIS A 200 5.63 10.29 -7.19
N GLU A 201 4.96 9.97 -6.08
CA GLU A 201 3.95 8.90 -6.01
C GLU A 201 2.56 9.37 -6.43
N TRP A 202 2.36 10.69 -6.61
CA TRP A 202 1.11 11.27 -7.10
C TRP A 202 0.98 11.20 -8.63
N GLU A 203 2.11 11.25 -9.32
CA GLU A 203 2.19 11.27 -10.80
C GLU A 203 2.50 9.89 -11.42
N ALA A 204 2.79 8.90 -10.57
CA ALA A 204 3.14 7.52 -10.96
C ALA A 204 1.89 6.67 -11.22
#